data_AF-A0AAV4MYW1-F1
#
_entry.id   AF-A0AAV4MYW1-F1
#
_cell.length_a   1.000
_cell.length_b   1.000
_cell.length_c   1.000
_cell.angle_alpha   90.00
_cell.angle_beta   90.00
_cell.angle_gamma   90.00
#
_symmetry.space_group_name_H-M   'P 1'
#
loop_
_entity.id
_entity.type
_entity.pdbx_description
1 polymer ?
#
loop_
_entity_poly.entity_id
_entity_poly.type
_entity_poly.pdbx_seq_one_letter_code
_entity_poly.pdbx_strand_id
1 'polypeptide(L)'
;MDTSRSLSAVGNLNSSTTKSDPRHQADNSEDDVVIRNTFDLLKSGEEKIKLTEKYKNVILVLGDTGNGKSKFTEWITGNDDKLMSKETKKGTGEYIIVHSDDTSHSTITSQTIYPQLIVDSTTNTPYYDCPGFKNTKSTSNDIATTYFVKRIGDYAETIKIIFIINYPSVRTGVDRHNFIELLRQAIDFVKNIDKFRNSIALVATKVDNQCVKQGGNFNLVGTCKIIDAIGDFLQEVKDDLKTRSNNNEAEEHFCKNAVKFIEVLLAQDAEQYSRIGIFRRPDEPGALNEITLLKEEKNHILRMIHKKLSFTEKSSEDFGYTISGKSKNHINGLVEEINKSVWNSTSQISEEIHNYYRHLVAEIRSKINSFVTTTESTDIDLSKAGELSYRLKNGYNVISNFKEDIKSSTTPHELLKKISNIISNFDIQISNENVLNIESKGNYFTFLQVVSDKKLSTRPWHELLSGVMTYLVESRRNILEDIQDAVEKIKNRIISCITDLATEIKAHYTRKMKQLEIQILKIKEIILNTCVSSVKGELDIGSMAWVYPIQELTHYIYESEKWYIFLDALYNKFSEYEVQRDKNKYNVENLEDWGIDEKPQGDSNNCRYIPPIFE
;
A
#
# COMPACT_ATOMS: atom_id res chain seq x y z
N MET A 1 70.64 -34.86 5.33
CA MET A 1 70.36 -35.63 6.54
C MET A 1 69.10 -36.43 6.28
N ASP A 2 69.30 -37.73 6.16
CA ASP A 2 68.29 -38.79 6.02
C ASP A 2 67.18 -38.62 7.07
N THR A 3 65.91 -38.99 6.83
CA THR A 3 65.50 -40.38 6.63
C THR A 3 64.05 -40.47 6.16
N SER A 4 63.81 -41.56 5.44
CA SER A 4 62.58 -42.11 4.90
C SER A 4 61.59 -42.64 5.94
N ARG A 5 60.29 -42.69 5.58
CA ARG A 5 59.52 -43.96 5.38
C ARG A 5 58.01 -43.72 5.25
N SER A 6 57.47 -44.31 4.20
CA SER A 6 56.07 -44.70 4.01
C SER A 6 55.70 -45.91 4.88
N LEU A 7 54.45 -45.98 5.37
CA LEU A 7 53.60 -47.18 5.30
C LEU A 7 52.17 -46.89 5.82
N SER A 8 51.27 -47.75 5.37
CA SER A 8 49.83 -47.64 5.19
C SER A 8 48.94 -48.06 6.37
N ALA A 9 47.71 -47.55 6.32
CA ALA A 9 46.42 -48.14 6.73
C ALA A 9 46.14 -48.39 8.22
N VAL A 10 44.97 -47.92 8.67
CA VAL A 10 43.84 -48.71 9.24
C VAL A 10 42.74 -47.73 9.63
N GLY A 11 41.51 -48.05 9.26
CA GLY A 11 40.33 -47.22 9.47
C GLY A 11 39.86 -47.19 10.92
N ASN A 12 39.09 -46.16 11.25
CA ASN A 12 38.13 -46.20 12.34
C ASN A 12 36.97 -45.25 12.05
N LEU A 13 35.76 -45.80 12.23
CA LEU A 13 34.48 -45.09 12.24
C LEU A 13 34.52 -43.97 13.29
N ASN A 14 33.94 -42.80 12.98
CA ASN A 14 33.14 -42.05 13.94
C ASN A 14 32.30 -40.93 13.30
N SER A 15 31.02 -40.96 13.69
CA SER A 15 30.07 -39.87 13.91
C SER A 15 30.05 -38.68 12.94
N SER A 16 29.00 -38.68 12.10
CA SER A 16 28.45 -37.51 11.43
C SER A 16 28.01 -36.44 12.45
N THR A 17 28.92 -35.53 12.78
CA THR A 17 28.59 -34.20 13.30
C THR A 17 28.70 -33.24 12.14
N THR A 18 27.55 -32.77 11.65
CA THR A 18 27.44 -31.66 10.71
C THR A 18 28.02 -30.41 11.35
N LYS A 19 29.32 -30.17 11.11
CA LYS A 19 29.93 -28.87 11.26
C LYS A 19 29.27 -27.94 10.25
N SER A 20 28.38 -27.08 10.75
CA SER A 20 27.93 -25.88 10.06
C SER A 20 29.15 -25.02 9.74
N ASP A 21 29.46 -24.90 8.46
CA ASP A 21 30.53 -24.07 7.92
C ASP A 21 30.20 -22.58 8.19
N PRO A 22 31.00 -21.81 8.94
CA PRO A 22 30.73 -20.41 9.24
C PRO A 22 31.13 -19.44 8.09
N ARG A 23 31.34 -19.94 6.87
CA ARG A 23 31.86 -19.15 5.73
C ARG A 23 30.81 -18.57 4.78
N HIS A 24 29.55 -18.46 5.19
CA HIS A 24 28.58 -17.57 4.52
C HIS A 24 28.47 -16.24 5.28
N GLN A 25 29.58 -15.50 5.34
CA GLN A 25 29.53 -14.07 5.65
C GLN A 25 29.24 -13.31 4.35
N ALA A 26 28.06 -12.69 4.36
CA ALA A 26 27.54 -11.64 3.48
C ALA A 26 28.52 -11.04 2.47
N ASP A 27 28.60 -11.65 1.29
CA ASP A 27 29.03 -10.96 0.08
C ASP A 27 27.82 -10.12 -0.37
N ASN A 28 27.64 -8.93 0.22
CA ASN A 28 26.66 -7.97 -0.27
C ASN A 28 27.13 -7.59 -1.68
N SER A 29 26.41 -8.06 -2.69
CA SER A 29 26.76 -7.78 -4.08
C SER A 29 26.80 -6.26 -4.31
N GLU A 30 27.67 -5.79 -5.20
CA GLU A 30 27.74 -4.36 -5.58
C GLU A 30 26.35 -3.82 -5.98
N ASP A 31 25.52 -4.68 -6.59
CA ASP A 31 24.14 -4.39 -6.94
C ASP A 31 23.23 -4.12 -5.73
N ASP A 32 23.37 -4.86 -4.62
CA ASP A 32 22.58 -4.64 -3.41
C ASP A 32 22.84 -3.26 -2.79
N VAL A 33 24.09 -2.80 -2.85
CA VAL A 33 24.48 -1.47 -2.38
C VAL A 33 23.86 -0.39 -3.28
N VAL A 34 23.91 -0.56 -4.61
CA VAL A 34 23.29 0.37 -5.56
C VAL A 34 21.77 0.43 -5.38
N ILE A 35 21.12 -0.72 -5.19
CA ILE A 35 19.67 -0.82 -4.97
C ILE A 35 19.26 -0.06 -3.71
N ARG A 36 19.93 -0.34 -2.58
CA ARG A 36 19.67 0.32 -1.29
C ARG A 36 19.87 1.83 -1.38
N ASN A 37 21.01 2.26 -1.90
CA ASN A 37 21.33 3.67 -2.08
C ASN A 37 20.30 4.39 -2.98
N THR A 38 19.79 3.71 -4.01
CA THR A 38 18.76 4.29 -4.89
C THR A 38 17.45 4.53 -4.13
N PHE A 39 16.96 3.56 -3.36
CA PHE A 39 15.76 3.76 -2.57
C PHE A 39 15.93 4.79 -1.46
N ASP A 40 17.10 4.83 -0.81
CA ASP A 40 17.40 5.83 0.21
C ASP A 40 17.39 7.24 -0.39
N LEU A 41 17.95 7.42 -1.59
CA LEU A 41 17.91 8.70 -2.32
C LEU A 41 16.48 9.05 -2.76
N LEU A 42 15.72 8.10 -3.30
CA LEU A 42 14.33 8.33 -3.70
C LEU A 42 13.47 8.72 -2.49
N LYS A 43 13.54 7.97 -1.39
CA LYS A 43 12.81 8.29 -0.16
C LYS A 43 13.22 9.64 0.42
N SER A 44 14.53 9.88 0.55
CA SER A 44 15.04 11.15 1.09
C SER A 44 14.68 12.36 0.23
N GLY A 45 14.62 12.19 -1.10
CA GLY A 45 14.26 13.27 -2.01
C GLY A 45 12.76 13.57 -2.01
N GLU A 46 11.89 12.58 -1.82
CA GLU A 46 10.45 12.79 -1.60
C GLU A 46 10.18 13.72 -0.41
N GLU A 47 10.96 13.57 0.68
CA GLU A 47 10.85 14.39 1.88
C GLU A 47 11.45 15.80 1.70
N LYS A 48 12.50 15.94 0.88
CA LYS A 48 13.27 17.19 0.75
C LYS A 48 12.77 18.12 -0.35
N ILE A 49 12.18 17.58 -1.41
CA ILE A 49 11.73 18.38 -2.56
C ILE A 49 10.43 19.08 -2.19
N LYS A 50 10.49 20.41 -2.24
CA LYS A 50 9.33 21.25 -1.95
C LYS A 50 8.51 21.44 -3.22
N LEU A 51 7.35 20.79 -3.27
CA LEU A 51 6.29 21.04 -4.25
C LEU A 51 5.14 21.71 -3.50
N THR A 52 4.76 22.92 -3.90
CA THR A 52 3.74 23.72 -3.18
C THR A 52 2.80 24.36 -4.18
N GLU A 53 1.49 24.29 -3.90
CA GLU A 53 0.44 24.77 -4.81
C GLU A 53 0.57 26.26 -5.16
N LYS A 54 1.32 27.02 -4.35
CA LYS A 54 1.67 28.42 -4.63
C LYS A 54 2.54 28.58 -5.89
N TYR A 55 3.35 27.58 -6.24
CA TYR A 55 4.43 27.69 -7.23
C TYR A 55 4.26 26.69 -8.37
N LYS A 56 3.35 26.99 -9.30
CA LYS A 56 3.08 26.18 -10.49
C LYS A 56 3.70 26.73 -11.79
N ASN A 57 4.12 28.00 -11.81
CA ASN A 57 4.82 28.61 -12.94
C ASN A 57 6.32 28.60 -12.69
N VAL A 58 7.01 27.55 -13.13
CA VAL A 58 8.37 27.24 -12.65
C VAL A 58 9.46 27.47 -13.71
N ILE A 59 10.64 27.87 -13.26
CA ILE A 59 11.84 27.93 -14.09
C ILE A 59 12.77 26.78 -13.70
N LEU A 60 12.99 25.86 -14.64
CA LEU A 60 13.93 24.75 -14.46
C LEU A 60 15.33 25.17 -14.89
N VAL A 61 16.32 25.00 -14.02
CA VAL A 61 17.74 25.25 -14.33
C VAL A 61 18.44 23.91 -14.50
N LEU A 62 18.79 23.58 -15.74
CA LEU A 62 19.29 22.27 -16.16
C LEU A 62 20.70 22.36 -16.74
N GLY A 63 21.43 21.23 -16.77
CA GLY A 63 22.79 21.16 -17.33
C GLY A 63 23.70 20.24 -16.53
N ASP A 64 24.90 19.95 -17.04
CA ASP A 64 25.80 18.99 -16.40
C ASP A 64 26.33 19.44 -15.03
N THR A 65 26.85 18.46 -14.30
CA THR A 65 27.54 18.69 -13.03
C THR A 65 28.75 19.60 -13.23
N GLY A 66 28.93 20.59 -12.33
CA GLY A 66 30.08 21.49 -12.38
C GLY A 66 29.94 22.68 -13.34
N ASN A 67 28.82 22.82 -14.07
CA ASN A 67 28.57 23.98 -14.96
C ASN A 67 28.18 25.27 -14.24
N GLY A 68 28.14 25.27 -12.90
CA GLY A 68 27.85 26.47 -12.10
C GLY A 68 26.36 26.79 -11.94
N LYS A 69 25.47 25.81 -12.12
CA LYS A 69 24.00 25.97 -11.97
C LYS A 69 23.60 26.62 -10.64
N SER A 70 24.02 26.07 -9.51
CA SER A 70 23.63 26.58 -8.19
C SER A 70 24.08 28.03 -7.97
N LYS A 71 25.33 28.35 -8.34
CA LYS A 71 25.88 29.72 -8.27
C LYS A 71 25.10 30.67 -9.19
N PHE A 72 24.77 30.23 -10.40
CA PHE A 72 23.95 30.99 -11.33
C PHE A 72 22.54 31.23 -10.77
N THR A 73 21.89 30.21 -10.21
CA THR A 73 20.52 30.31 -9.68
C THR A 73 20.46 31.23 -8.47
N GLU A 74 21.37 31.11 -7.52
CA GLU A 74 21.47 32.03 -6.37
C GLU A 74 21.72 33.47 -6.84
N TRP A 75 22.65 33.67 -7.76
CA TRP A 75 22.94 34.97 -8.35
C TRP A 75 21.77 35.60 -9.10
N ILE A 76 21.10 34.86 -9.98
CA ILE A 76 20.02 35.43 -10.80
C ILE A 76 18.77 35.72 -9.97
N THR A 77 18.51 34.95 -8.91
CA THR A 77 17.35 35.12 -8.02
C THR A 77 17.55 36.17 -6.93
N GLY A 78 18.76 36.75 -6.82
CA GLY A 78 19.10 37.72 -5.78
C GLY A 78 19.26 37.11 -4.39
N ASN A 79 19.59 35.82 -4.32
CA ASN A 79 19.95 35.12 -3.08
C ASN A 79 21.48 34.94 -2.99
N ASP A 80 22.24 35.94 -3.47
CA ASP A 80 23.68 35.91 -3.67
C ASP A 80 24.50 36.55 -2.55
N ASP A 81 23.88 36.83 -1.40
CA ASP A 81 24.54 37.41 -0.21
C ASP A 81 25.76 36.60 0.27
N LYS A 82 25.79 35.30 -0.05
CA LYS A 82 26.90 34.40 0.30
C LYS A 82 27.91 34.22 -0.84
N LEU A 83 27.65 34.71 -2.04
CA LEU A 83 28.53 34.52 -3.19
C LEU A 83 29.57 35.64 -3.25
N MET A 84 30.84 35.25 -3.18
CA MET A 84 31.98 36.14 -3.19
C MET A 84 32.91 35.80 -4.35
N SER A 85 33.39 36.83 -5.04
CA SER A 85 34.54 36.75 -5.93
C SER A 85 35.84 36.74 -5.11
N LYS A 86 36.69 35.74 -5.36
CA LYS A 86 38.05 35.68 -4.80
C LYS A 86 39.05 35.40 -5.92
N GLU A 87 40.18 36.07 -5.87
CA GLU A 87 41.30 35.78 -6.76
C GLU A 87 41.88 34.39 -6.43
N THR A 88 42.12 33.55 -7.45
CA THR A 88 42.63 32.18 -7.26
C THR A 88 44.01 32.18 -6.62
N LYS A 89 44.84 33.16 -7.01
CA LYS A 89 46.14 33.43 -6.43
C LYS A 89 46.45 34.91 -6.62
N LYS A 90 46.94 35.55 -5.56
CA LYS A 90 47.24 37.00 -5.57
C LYS A 90 48.09 37.39 -6.80
N GLY A 91 47.58 38.31 -7.61
CA GLY A 91 48.25 38.86 -8.79
C GLY A 91 48.11 38.05 -10.08
N THR A 92 47.27 37.00 -10.12
CA THR A 92 46.96 36.29 -11.38
C THR A 92 45.92 37.00 -12.21
N GLY A 93 45.06 37.82 -11.59
CA GLY A 93 43.88 38.40 -12.22
C GLY A 93 42.82 37.33 -12.58
N GLU A 94 42.95 36.11 -12.07
CA GLU A 94 41.96 35.05 -12.25
C GLU A 94 41.05 35.01 -11.02
N TYR A 95 39.76 35.24 -11.23
CA TYR A 95 38.77 35.23 -10.16
C TYR A 95 37.84 34.02 -10.27
N ILE A 96 37.49 33.49 -9.11
CA ILE A 96 36.50 32.43 -8.94
C ILE A 96 35.39 32.89 -8.00
N ILE A 97 34.19 32.38 -8.26
CA ILE A 97 33.04 32.57 -7.38
C ILE A 97 33.10 31.47 -6.32
N VAL A 98 33.04 31.83 -5.04
CA VAL A 98 32.99 30.91 -3.90
C VAL A 98 31.90 31.34 -2.93
N HIS A 99 31.40 30.41 -2.12
CA HIS A 99 30.56 30.77 -0.98
C HIS A 99 31.43 31.31 0.16
N SER A 100 30.92 32.29 0.90
CA SER A 100 31.63 32.94 2.01
C SER A 100 31.98 31.97 3.15
N ASP A 101 31.16 30.93 3.34
CA ASP A 101 31.28 29.88 4.34
C ASP A 101 32.10 28.67 3.87
N ASP A 102 32.44 28.58 2.58
CA ASP A 102 33.20 27.46 2.04
C ASP A 102 34.69 27.60 2.37
N THR A 103 35.09 26.91 3.43
CA THR A 103 36.50 26.70 3.79
C THR A 103 37.15 25.60 2.95
N SER A 104 36.35 24.82 2.21
CA SER A 104 36.83 23.78 1.32
C SER A 104 37.03 24.35 -0.08
N HIS A 105 38.27 24.34 -0.58
CA HIS A 105 38.56 24.80 -1.94
C HIS A 105 38.11 23.82 -3.05
N SER A 106 37.26 22.83 -2.72
CA SER A 106 36.89 21.76 -3.64
C SER A 106 35.71 22.18 -4.53
N THR A 107 36.03 22.63 -5.74
CA THR A 107 35.05 22.83 -6.83
C THR A 107 34.60 21.51 -7.48
N ILE A 108 35.13 20.37 -7.03
CA ILE A 108 35.08 19.09 -7.74
C ILE A 108 33.83 18.27 -7.36
N THR A 109 33.32 18.42 -6.14
CA THR A 109 32.18 17.64 -5.65
C THR A 109 30.87 18.42 -5.75
N SER A 110 29.99 18.01 -6.66
CA SER A 110 28.61 18.54 -6.74
C SER A 110 27.88 18.41 -5.41
N GLN A 111 27.35 19.49 -4.84
CA GLN A 111 26.59 19.43 -3.59
C GLN A 111 25.10 19.16 -3.81
N THR A 112 24.57 19.52 -4.98
CA THR A 112 23.14 19.38 -5.32
C THR A 112 22.81 17.94 -5.67
N ILE A 113 22.18 17.23 -4.73
CA ILE A 113 21.68 15.85 -4.92
C ILE A 113 20.19 15.84 -5.26
N TYR A 114 19.44 16.82 -4.76
CA TYR A 114 18.01 16.99 -5.01
C TYR A 114 17.75 18.39 -5.59
N PRO A 115 16.73 18.57 -6.44
CA PRO A 115 16.32 19.89 -6.87
C PRO A 115 15.98 20.80 -5.68
N GLN A 116 16.47 22.03 -5.70
CA GLN A 116 16.21 23.02 -4.67
C GLN A 116 15.31 24.12 -5.20
N LEU A 117 14.19 24.37 -4.51
CA LEU A 117 13.31 25.50 -4.80
C LEU A 117 13.94 26.78 -4.26
N ILE A 118 14.25 27.71 -5.16
CA ILE A 118 14.77 29.04 -4.87
C ILE A 118 13.79 30.05 -5.46
N VAL A 119 13.24 30.93 -4.63
CA VAL A 119 12.28 31.94 -5.08
C VAL A 119 13.02 33.24 -5.32
N ASP A 120 12.84 33.81 -6.51
CA ASP A 120 13.35 35.14 -6.83
C ASP A 120 12.70 36.19 -5.92
N SER A 121 13.54 36.90 -5.17
CA SER A 121 13.10 37.89 -4.18
C SER A 121 12.36 39.08 -4.80
N THR A 122 12.61 39.37 -6.08
CA THR A 122 12.03 40.52 -6.79
C THR A 122 10.75 40.14 -7.51
N THR A 123 10.74 39.03 -8.23
CA THR A 123 9.59 38.65 -9.08
C THR A 123 8.67 37.61 -8.43
N ASN A 124 9.07 37.04 -7.30
CA ASN A 124 8.40 35.89 -6.66
C ASN A 124 8.26 34.69 -7.62
N THR A 125 9.14 34.59 -8.62
CA THR A 125 9.18 33.48 -9.58
C THR A 125 9.96 32.31 -8.97
N PRO A 126 9.40 31.08 -8.94
CA PRO A 126 10.09 29.92 -8.42
C PRO A 126 11.08 29.34 -9.45
N TYR A 127 12.34 29.23 -9.04
CA TYR A 127 13.40 28.52 -9.75
C TYR A 127 13.65 27.18 -9.07
N TYR A 128 13.88 26.13 -9.87
CA TYR A 128 14.40 24.86 -9.37
C TYR A 128 15.85 24.70 -9.84
N ASP A 129 16.80 24.79 -8.91
CA ASP A 129 18.18 24.41 -9.14
C ASP A 129 18.27 22.88 -9.17
N CYS A 130 18.31 22.30 -10.37
CA CYS A 130 18.30 20.85 -10.52
C CYS A 130 19.72 20.27 -10.35
N PRO A 131 19.84 19.01 -9.88
CA PRO A 131 21.11 18.30 -9.91
C PRO A 131 21.65 18.22 -11.34
N GLY A 132 22.97 18.05 -11.47
CA GLY A 132 23.56 17.90 -12.80
C GLY A 132 23.10 16.63 -13.49
N PHE A 133 22.90 16.72 -14.80
CA PHE A 133 22.70 15.53 -15.62
C PHE A 133 23.89 14.57 -15.46
N LYS A 134 23.59 13.27 -15.51
CA LYS A 134 24.56 12.18 -15.35
C LYS A 134 25.53 12.43 -14.19
N ASN A 135 24.99 12.73 -13.01
CA ASN A 135 25.79 12.91 -11.81
C ASN A 135 26.64 11.64 -11.59
N THR A 136 27.93 11.73 -11.94
CA THR A 136 28.85 10.59 -12.08
C THR A 136 29.19 9.91 -10.76
N LYS A 137 28.67 10.44 -9.64
CA LYS A 137 28.85 9.89 -8.30
C LYS A 137 28.40 8.42 -8.21
N SER A 138 27.24 8.08 -8.78
CA SER A 138 26.74 6.71 -8.80
C SER A 138 25.55 6.54 -9.74
N THR A 139 25.28 5.29 -10.12
CA THR A 139 24.02 4.87 -10.78
C THR A 139 22.79 5.33 -10.00
N SER A 140 22.82 5.22 -8.67
CA SER A 140 21.72 5.64 -7.79
C SER A 140 21.40 7.13 -7.92
N ASN A 141 22.43 7.97 -8.02
CA ASN A 141 22.26 9.41 -8.23
C ASN A 141 21.65 9.74 -9.58
N ASP A 142 22.03 9.03 -10.64
CA ASP A 142 21.48 9.22 -11.99
C ASP A 142 19.98 8.89 -12.04
N ILE A 143 19.59 7.76 -11.44
CA ILE A 143 18.19 7.32 -11.35
C ILE A 143 17.37 8.33 -10.53
N ALA A 144 17.83 8.70 -9.33
CA ALA A 144 17.12 9.63 -8.46
C ALA A 144 17.00 11.03 -9.09
N THR A 145 18.08 11.56 -9.66
CA THR A 145 18.06 12.88 -10.34
C THR A 145 17.03 12.90 -11.46
N THR A 146 17.06 11.85 -12.30
CA THR A 146 16.14 11.72 -13.44
C THR A 146 14.68 11.67 -12.99
N TYR A 147 14.38 10.91 -11.93
CA TYR A 147 13.04 10.85 -11.34
C TYR A 147 12.57 12.23 -10.87
N PHE A 148 13.40 12.94 -10.09
CA PHE A 148 12.99 14.20 -9.46
C PHE A 148 12.90 15.39 -10.43
N VAL A 149 13.78 15.47 -11.42
CA VAL A 149 13.68 16.51 -12.46
C VAL A 149 12.37 16.37 -13.24
N LYS A 150 12.01 15.14 -13.65
CA LYS A 150 10.72 14.92 -14.31
C LYS A 150 9.55 15.19 -13.38
N ARG A 151 9.62 14.77 -12.10
CA ARG A 151 8.56 15.04 -11.13
C ARG A 151 8.23 16.54 -11.02
N ILE A 152 9.23 17.41 -11.06
CA ILE A 152 8.99 18.87 -11.04
C ILE A 152 8.38 19.33 -12.36
N GLY A 153 8.86 18.80 -13.49
CA GLY A 153 8.25 19.03 -14.81
C GLY A 153 6.77 18.66 -14.85
N ASP A 154 6.41 17.51 -14.27
CA ASP A 154 5.03 17.01 -14.19
C ASP A 154 4.18 17.76 -13.17
N TYR A 155 4.81 18.35 -12.15
CA TYR A 155 4.13 19.12 -11.11
C TYR A 155 3.72 20.52 -11.56
N ALA A 156 4.56 21.18 -12.36
CA ALA A 156 4.34 22.53 -12.84
C ALA A 156 3.08 22.63 -13.72
N GLU A 157 2.46 23.80 -13.79
CA GLU A 157 1.41 24.08 -14.77
C GLU A 157 2.03 24.69 -16.03
N THR A 158 2.96 25.62 -15.84
CA THR A 158 3.71 26.24 -16.93
C THR A 158 5.20 26.31 -16.61
N ILE A 159 6.05 26.19 -17.65
CA ILE A 159 7.49 26.03 -17.49
C ILE A 159 8.28 27.01 -18.38
N LYS A 160 9.40 27.49 -17.85
CA LYS A 160 10.59 27.94 -18.60
C LYS A 160 11.78 27.03 -18.28
N ILE A 161 12.68 26.88 -19.23
CA ILE A 161 13.84 25.99 -19.11
C ILE A 161 15.10 26.77 -19.47
N ILE A 162 16.06 26.79 -18.55
CA ILE A 162 17.35 27.43 -18.75
C ILE A 162 18.40 26.33 -18.70
N PHE A 163 19.08 26.11 -19.83
CA PHE A 163 20.21 25.19 -19.91
C PHE A 163 21.51 25.94 -19.59
N ILE A 164 22.33 25.35 -18.73
CA ILE A 164 23.59 25.91 -18.24
C ILE A 164 24.74 25.08 -18.79
N ILE A 165 25.67 25.74 -19.48
CA ILE A 165 26.85 25.12 -20.06
C ILE A 165 28.11 25.92 -19.76
N ASN A 166 29.27 25.26 -19.62
CA ASN A 166 30.54 25.98 -19.55
C ASN A 166 30.91 26.56 -20.91
N TYR A 167 31.36 27.82 -20.96
CA TYR A 167 31.76 28.49 -22.19
C TYR A 167 32.78 27.74 -23.06
N PRO A 168 33.82 27.07 -22.52
CA PRO A 168 34.73 26.26 -23.32
C PRO A 168 34.04 25.18 -24.18
N SER A 169 32.86 24.69 -23.78
CA SER A 169 32.10 23.67 -24.52
C SER A 169 31.27 24.23 -25.68
N VAL A 170 31.17 25.56 -25.79
CA VAL A 170 30.47 26.28 -26.87
C VAL A 170 31.38 27.26 -27.60
N ARG A 171 32.69 26.97 -27.60
CA ARG A 171 33.70 27.77 -28.29
C ARG A 171 34.16 27.05 -29.56
N THR A 172 34.18 27.76 -30.68
CA THR A 172 34.71 27.25 -31.96
C THR A 172 36.13 26.72 -31.80
N GLY A 173 36.42 25.60 -32.44
CA GLY A 173 37.73 24.93 -32.40
C GLY A 173 38.05 24.17 -31.10
N VAL A 174 37.08 24.02 -30.18
CA VAL A 174 37.19 23.17 -28.98
C VAL A 174 36.35 21.90 -29.16
N ASP A 175 36.65 20.88 -28.37
CA ASP A 175 35.85 19.65 -28.30
C ASP A 175 34.37 19.96 -28.02
N ARG A 176 33.50 19.40 -28.87
CA ARG A 176 32.05 19.59 -28.87
C ARG A 176 31.33 18.57 -27.99
N HIS A 177 32.05 17.57 -27.46
CA HIS A 177 31.46 16.43 -26.76
C HIS A 177 30.43 16.83 -25.69
N ASN A 178 30.81 17.74 -24.79
CA ASN A 178 29.94 18.20 -23.70
C ASN A 178 28.67 18.90 -24.21
N PHE A 179 28.76 19.66 -25.32
CA PHE A 179 27.57 20.29 -25.89
C PHE A 179 26.65 19.26 -26.55
N ILE A 180 27.22 18.29 -27.28
CA ILE A 180 26.44 17.18 -27.85
C ILE A 180 25.77 16.34 -26.75
N GLU A 181 26.45 16.15 -25.62
CA GLU A 181 25.89 15.46 -24.47
C GLU A 181 24.72 16.23 -23.85
N LEU A 182 24.86 17.55 -23.66
CA LEU A 182 23.76 18.41 -23.23
C LEU A 182 22.57 18.35 -24.19
N LEU A 183 22.82 18.33 -25.52
CA LEU A 183 21.75 18.19 -26.52
C LEU A 183 21.00 16.87 -26.37
N ARG A 184 21.72 15.75 -26.18
CA ARG A 184 21.08 14.44 -25.98
C ARG A 184 20.17 14.47 -24.76
N GLN A 185 20.66 14.98 -23.64
CA GLN A 185 19.87 15.10 -22.41
C GLN A 185 18.68 16.05 -22.57
N ALA A 186 18.86 17.17 -23.28
CA ALA A 186 17.79 18.14 -23.53
C ALA A 186 16.67 17.54 -24.39
N ILE A 187 16.99 16.72 -25.39
CA ILE A 187 16.02 16.05 -26.27
C ILE A 187 15.36 14.87 -25.56
N ASP A 188 16.11 14.13 -24.75
CA ASP A 188 15.56 13.05 -23.92
C ASP A 188 14.58 13.62 -22.88
N PHE A 189 14.86 14.80 -22.35
CA PHE A 189 13.99 15.50 -21.41
C PHE A 189 12.81 16.19 -22.11
N VAL A 190 13.02 17.07 -23.09
CA VAL A 190 11.94 17.84 -23.73
C VAL A 190 11.50 17.16 -25.02
N LYS A 191 10.36 16.43 -24.96
CA LYS A 191 9.88 15.61 -26.10
C LYS A 191 9.36 16.43 -27.26
N ASN A 192 8.81 17.62 -26.99
CA ASN A 192 8.29 18.52 -28.01
C ASN A 192 8.99 19.89 -27.97
N ILE A 193 10.17 19.97 -28.58
CA ILE A 193 10.98 21.21 -28.63
C ILE A 193 10.20 22.40 -29.21
N ASP A 194 9.40 22.18 -30.25
CA ASP A 194 8.67 23.24 -30.94
C ASP A 194 7.63 23.90 -30.02
N LYS A 195 6.97 23.11 -29.17
CA LYS A 195 6.03 23.61 -28.15
C LYS A 195 6.71 24.59 -27.19
N PHE A 196 7.91 24.24 -26.73
CA PHE A 196 8.67 25.05 -25.77
C PHE A 196 9.62 26.06 -26.43
N ARG A 197 9.47 26.33 -27.73
CA ARG A 197 10.38 27.23 -28.46
C ARG A 197 10.55 28.58 -27.77
N ASN A 198 9.50 29.15 -27.20
CA ASN A 198 9.58 30.46 -26.54
C ASN A 198 9.92 30.39 -25.05
N SER A 199 10.22 29.20 -24.53
CA SER A 199 10.44 28.94 -23.09
C SER A 199 11.84 28.43 -22.78
N ILE A 200 12.66 28.19 -23.79
CA ILE A 200 14.01 27.62 -23.65
C ILE A 200 15.06 28.71 -23.86
N ALA A 201 16.08 28.74 -23.01
CA ALA A 201 17.29 29.53 -23.20
C ALA A 201 18.56 28.76 -22.82
N LEU A 202 19.70 29.25 -23.28
CA LEU A 202 21.03 28.76 -22.93
C LEU A 202 21.81 29.87 -22.20
N VAL A 203 22.49 29.53 -21.11
CA VAL A 203 23.45 30.43 -20.45
C VAL A 203 24.82 29.77 -20.42
N ALA A 204 25.79 30.42 -21.05
CA ALA A 204 27.19 30.02 -21.00
C ALA A 204 27.88 30.62 -19.76
N THR A 205 28.37 29.76 -18.87
CA THR A 205 29.03 30.16 -17.61
C THR A 205 30.55 30.08 -17.74
N LYS A 206 31.25 30.66 -16.77
CA LYS A 206 32.73 30.68 -16.72
C LYS A 206 33.33 31.32 -17.97
N VAL A 207 32.64 32.30 -18.55
CA VAL A 207 33.15 33.08 -19.67
C VAL A 207 34.31 33.93 -19.16
N ASP A 208 35.48 33.81 -19.79
CA ASP A 208 36.66 34.58 -19.43
C ASP A 208 36.52 36.05 -19.84
N ASN A 209 37.18 36.94 -19.11
CA ASN A 209 37.25 38.37 -19.42
C ASN A 209 38.26 38.62 -20.55
N GLN A 210 37.88 38.20 -21.76
CA GLN A 210 38.71 38.33 -22.95
C GLN A 210 38.93 39.80 -23.30
N CYS A 211 40.20 40.18 -23.50
CA CYS A 211 40.57 41.53 -23.92
C CYS A 211 41.23 41.51 -25.30
N VAL A 212 40.89 42.48 -26.15
CA VAL A 212 41.52 42.67 -27.47
C VAL A 212 42.39 43.91 -27.43
N LYS A 213 43.61 43.82 -27.95
CA LYS A 213 44.49 44.96 -28.09
C LYS A 213 44.05 45.80 -29.29
N GLN A 214 43.60 47.02 -29.05
CA GLN A 214 43.20 47.98 -30.08
C GLN A 214 43.87 49.33 -29.80
N GLY A 215 44.71 49.81 -30.73
CA GLY A 215 45.38 51.10 -30.59
C GLY A 215 46.30 51.22 -29.37
N GLY A 216 46.88 50.10 -28.90
CA GLY A 216 47.76 50.08 -27.72
C GLY A 216 47.04 49.80 -26.38
N ASN A 217 45.72 49.95 -26.33
CA ASN A 217 44.91 49.66 -25.15
C ASN A 217 44.27 48.27 -25.22
N PHE A 218 44.04 47.65 -24.07
CA PHE A 218 43.29 46.41 -23.95
C PHE A 218 41.82 46.74 -23.66
N ASN A 219 40.94 46.40 -24.59
CA ASN A 219 39.50 46.59 -24.45
C ASN A 219 38.82 45.24 -24.17
N LEU A 220 37.96 45.19 -23.16
CA LEU A 220 37.14 44.01 -22.88
C LEU A 220 36.24 43.69 -24.08
N VAL A 221 36.19 42.43 -24.48
CA VAL A 221 35.25 41.96 -25.51
C VAL A 221 33.83 42.08 -24.96
N GLY A 222 33.05 42.97 -25.58
CA GLY A 222 31.65 43.19 -25.20
C GLY A 222 30.79 41.94 -25.30
N THR A 223 29.78 41.84 -24.45
CA THR A 223 28.90 40.67 -24.29
C THR A 223 28.23 40.22 -25.59
N CYS A 224 27.80 41.15 -26.44
CA CYS A 224 27.18 40.81 -27.73
C CYS A 224 28.12 39.99 -28.62
N LYS A 225 29.41 40.35 -28.70
CA LYS A 225 30.39 39.62 -29.53
C LYS A 225 30.65 38.19 -29.06
N ILE A 226 30.61 37.96 -27.75
CA ILE A 226 30.75 36.60 -27.20
C ILE A 226 29.49 35.79 -27.50
N ILE A 227 28.31 36.39 -27.34
CA ILE A 227 27.03 35.77 -27.71
C ILE A 227 27.02 35.43 -29.20
N ASP A 228 27.51 36.32 -30.07
CA ASP A 228 27.62 36.08 -31.51
C ASP A 228 28.53 34.89 -31.82
N ALA A 229 29.69 34.81 -31.16
CA ALA A 229 30.61 33.67 -31.30
C ALA A 229 29.99 32.34 -30.83
N ILE A 230 29.17 32.35 -29.78
CA ILE A 230 28.40 31.17 -29.37
C ILE A 230 27.35 30.83 -30.44
N GLY A 231 26.68 31.83 -31.01
CA GLY A 231 25.74 31.66 -32.12
C GLY A 231 26.39 31.01 -33.35
N ASP A 232 27.59 31.46 -33.73
CA ASP A 232 28.36 30.89 -34.84
C ASP A 232 28.73 29.42 -34.57
N PHE A 233 29.18 29.11 -33.35
CA PHE A 233 29.43 27.73 -32.93
C PHE A 233 28.17 26.86 -33.05
N LEU A 234 27.04 27.35 -32.55
CA LEU A 234 25.77 26.63 -32.62
C LEU A 234 25.31 26.41 -34.06
N GLN A 235 25.49 27.40 -34.94
CA GLN A 235 25.21 27.30 -36.36
C GLN A 235 26.09 26.23 -37.02
N GLU A 236 27.38 26.17 -36.70
CA GLU A 236 28.28 25.13 -37.18
C GLU A 236 27.85 23.72 -36.75
N VAL A 237 27.46 23.56 -35.47
CA VAL A 237 26.95 22.27 -34.96
C VAL A 237 25.65 21.88 -35.66
N LYS A 238 24.74 22.84 -35.89
CA LYS A 238 23.50 22.60 -36.62
C LYS A 238 23.77 22.08 -38.02
N ASP A 239 24.72 22.69 -38.73
CA ASP A 239 25.05 22.30 -40.10
C ASP A 239 25.70 20.91 -40.15
N ASP A 240 26.62 20.59 -39.21
CA ASP A 240 27.17 19.23 -39.06
C ASP A 240 26.05 18.20 -38.84
N LEU A 241 25.13 18.45 -37.90
CA LEU A 241 24.00 17.55 -37.61
C LEU A 241 23.06 17.37 -38.81
N LYS A 242 22.86 18.40 -39.65
CA LYS A 242 22.06 18.30 -40.88
C LYS A 242 22.73 17.42 -41.95
N THR A 243 24.06 17.43 -42.01
CA THR A 243 24.81 16.63 -42.99
C THR A 243 25.01 15.18 -42.58
N ARG A 244 24.86 14.86 -41.28
CA ARG A 244 24.94 13.49 -40.77
C ARG A 244 23.71 12.67 -41.17
N SER A 245 23.74 12.11 -42.38
CA SER A 245 22.83 11.05 -42.80
C SER A 245 23.24 9.74 -42.13
N ASN A 246 22.36 9.15 -41.31
CA ASN A 246 22.61 7.87 -40.64
C ASN A 246 21.44 6.92 -40.91
N ASN A 247 21.74 5.64 -41.14
CA ASN A 247 20.71 4.60 -41.36
C ASN A 247 20.02 4.16 -40.05
N ASN A 248 20.47 4.66 -38.90
CA ASN A 248 19.86 4.37 -37.61
C ASN A 248 18.76 5.40 -37.28
N GLU A 249 17.50 4.94 -37.26
CA GLU A 249 16.31 5.75 -36.96
C GLU A 249 16.43 6.53 -35.63
N ALA A 250 17.02 5.94 -34.59
CA ALA A 250 17.18 6.61 -33.30
C ALA A 250 18.15 7.80 -33.37
N GLU A 251 19.22 7.67 -34.16
CA GLU A 251 20.19 8.76 -34.34
C GLU A 251 19.64 9.82 -35.30
N GLU A 252 18.88 9.43 -36.32
CA GLU A 252 18.16 10.38 -37.19
C GLU A 252 17.16 11.23 -36.37
N HIS A 253 16.38 10.58 -35.50
CA HIS A 253 15.47 11.26 -34.58
C HIS A 253 16.21 12.25 -33.66
N PHE A 254 17.36 11.84 -33.11
CA PHE A 254 18.21 12.72 -32.32
C PHE A 254 18.68 13.92 -33.14
N CYS A 255 19.29 13.72 -34.31
CA CYS A 255 19.81 14.81 -35.16
C CYS A 255 18.70 15.82 -35.51
N LYS A 256 17.52 15.33 -35.90
CA LYS A 256 16.36 16.18 -36.24
C LYS A 256 15.93 17.06 -35.07
N ASN A 257 15.80 16.49 -33.87
CA ASN A 257 15.39 17.25 -32.69
C ASN A 257 16.49 18.18 -32.17
N ALA A 258 17.75 17.78 -32.29
CA ALA A 258 18.91 18.59 -31.95
C ALA A 258 18.97 19.86 -32.83
N VAL A 259 18.73 19.71 -34.13
CA VAL A 259 18.62 20.84 -35.06
C VAL A 259 17.52 21.81 -34.63
N LYS A 260 16.30 21.30 -34.32
CA LYS A 260 15.20 22.14 -33.82
C LYS A 260 15.57 22.88 -32.54
N PHE A 261 16.22 22.18 -31.61
CA PHE A 261 16.66 22.77 -30.35
C PHE A 261 17.68 23.89 -30.57
N ILE A 262 18.65 23.69 -31.46
CA ILE A 262 19.60 24.73 -31.82
C ILE A 262 18.90 25.92 -32.52
N GLU A 263 17.95 25.67 -33.41
CA GLU A 263 17.16 26.72 -34.06
C GLU A 263 16.34 27.54 -33.06
N VAL A 264 15.86 26.91 -31.98
CA VAL A 264 15.27 27.60 -30.84
C VAL A 264 16.30 28.54 -30.20
N LEU A 265 17.51 28.07 -29.89
CA LEU A 265 18.54 28.92 -29.27
C LEU A 265 19.03 30.06 -30.17
N LEU A 266 19.06 29.85 -31.49
CA LEU A 266 19.49 30.82 -32.50
C LEU A 266 18.43 31.89 -32.83
N ALA A 267 17.31 31.95 -32.10
CA ALA A 267 16.32 33.00 -32.29
C ALA A 267 16.92 34.40 -32.01
N GLN A 268 16.67 35.34 -32.92
CA GLN A 268 17.17 36.71 -32.84
C GLN A 268 16.04 37.73 -32.69
N ASP A 269 16.35 38.84 -32.00
CA ASP A 269 15.54 40.05 -31.93
C ASP A 269 16.44 41.25 -32.24
N ALA A 270 16.12 42.00 -33.30
CA ALA A 270 16.94 43.11 -33.80
C ALA A 270 18.45 42.75 -33.94
N GLU A 271 18.73 41.66 -34.65
CA GLU A 271 20.09 41.12 -34.92
C GLU A 271 20.84 40.53 -33.72
N GLN A 272 20.26 40.55 -32.52
CA GLN A 272 20.87 39.95 -31.32
C GLN A 272 20.18 38.64 -30.94
N TYR A 273 20.97 37.62 -30.59
CA TYR A 273 20.43 36.35 -30.09
C TYR A 273 19.66 36.57 -28.79
N SER A 274 18.36 36.30 -28.81
CA SER A 274 17.46 36.62 -27.72
C SER A 274 17.32 35.51 -26.68
N ARG A 275 18.04 34.38 -26.86
CA ARG A 275 17.95 33.17 -26.02
C ARG A 275 19.30 32.63 -25.56
N ILE A 276 20.36 33.41 -25.77
CA ILE A 276 21.71 33.08 -25.33
C ILE A 276 22.14 34.16 -24.33
N GLY A 277 22.43 33.74 -23.10
CA GLY A 277 23.01 34.59 -22.07
C GLY A 277 24.44 34.16 -21.74
N ILE A 278 25.19 35.04 -21.09
CA ILE A 278 26.51 34.73 -20.54
C ILE A 278 26.60 35.09 -19.07
N PHE A 279 27.31 34.27 -18.31
CA PHE A 279 27.67 34.52 -16.92
C PHE A 279 29.19 34.47 -16.80
N ARG A 280 29.82 35.65 -16.81
CA ARG A 280 31.28 35.78 -16.77
C ARG A 280 31.87 35.41 -15.43
N ARG A 281 33.16 35.14 -15.48
CA ARG A 281 33.99 35.22 -14.28
C ARG A 281 34.07 36.69 -13.83
N PRO A 282 34.06 36.94 -12.51
CA PRO A 282 34.33 38.26 -11.99
C PRO A 282 35.67 38.82 -12.50
N ASP A 283 35.80 40.15 -12.53
CA ASP A 283 37.04 40.87 -12.86
C ASP A 283 37.69 41.55 -11.64
N GLU A 284 37.03 41.52 -10.49
CA GLU A 284 37.53 42.06 -9.22
C GLU A 284 37.05 41.19 -8.03
N PRO A 285 37.72 41.24 -6.86
CA PRO A 285 37.24 40.56 -5.66
C PRO A 285 36.11 41.35 -4.99
N GLY A 286 35.20 40.66 -4.29
CA GLY A 286 34.07 41.31 -3.60
C GLY A 286 32.78 40.53 -3.72
N ALA A 287 31.68 41.08 -3.20
CA ALA A 287 30.36 40.47 -3.35
C ALA A 287 29.89 40.56 -4.81
N LEU A 288 29.26 39.52 -5.35
CA LEU A 288 28.88 39.50 -6.78
C LEU A 288 27.90 40.62 -7.15
N ASN A 289 27.05 41.01 -6.21
CA ASN A 289 26.09 42.11 -6.35
C ASN A 289 26.74 43.50 -6.26
N GLU A 290 28.06 43.61 -6.04
CA GLU A 290 28.81 44.87 -6.04
C GLU A 290 29.59 45.07 -7.35
N ILE A 291 30.00 43.97 -7.99
CA ILE A 291 30.82 43.95 -9.21
C ILE A 291 30.04 44.48 -10.41
N THR A 292 30.54 45.57 -11.01
CA THR A 292 29.83 46.30 -12.08
C THR A 292 29.59 45.43 -13.31
N LEU A 293 30.61 44.67 -13.75
CA LEU A 293 30.51 43.77 -14.89
C LEU A 293 29.36 42.76 -14.72
N LEU A 294 29.26 42.13 -13.55
CA LEU A 294 28.22 41.13 -13.28
C LEU A 294 26.83 41.78 -13.15
N LYS A 295 26.69 42.99 -12.59
CA LYS A 295 25.39 43.69 -12.55
C LYS A 295 24.80 43.91 -13.94
N GLU A 296 25.63 44.35 -14.89
CA GLU A 296 25.21 44.58 -16.26
C GLU A 296 24.76 43.28 -16.94
N GLU A 297 25.50 42.20 -16.71
CA GLU A 297 25.16 40.86 -17.23
C GLU A 297 23.89 40.30 -16.59
N LYS A 298 23.71 40.46 -15.28
CA LYS A 298 22.49 40.08 -14.56
C LYS A 298 21.27 40.73 -15.21
N ASN A 299 21.35 42.03 -15.49
CA ASN A 299 20.28 42.77 -16.15
C ASN A 299 20.01 42.28 -17.58
N HIS A 300 21.04 41.84 -18.31
CA HIS A 300 20.86 41.23 -19.63
C HIS A 300 20.12 39.89 -19.53
N ILE A 301 20.56 39.00 -18.65
CA ILE A 301 19.93 37.68 -18.44
C ILE A 301 18.50 37.81 -17.90
N LEU A 302 18.25 38.71 -16.94
CA LEU A 302 16.90 38.96 -16.43
C LEU A 302 15.97 39.47 -17.54
N ARG A 303 16.44 40.34 -18.44
CA ARG A 303 15.65 40.75 -19.60
C ARG A 303 15.34 39.58 -20.52
N MET A 304 16.30 38.70 -20.79
CA MET A 304 16.08 37.47 -21.54
C MET A 304 14.99 36.61 -20.87
N ILE A 305 15.17 36.25 -19.60
CA ILE A 305 14.27 35.34 -18.87
C ILE A 305 12.86 35.92 -18.73
N HIS A 306 12.73 37.19 -18.35
CA HIS A 306 11.42 37.76 -17.99
C HIS A 306 10.71 38.45 -19.16
N LYS A 307 11.44 39.01 -20.13
CA LYS A 307 10.83 39.77 -21.25
C LYS A 307 10.85 39.02 -22.58
N LYS A 308 11.81 38.11 -22.80
CA LYS A 308 11.94 37.40 -24.09
C LYS A 308 11.44 35.96 -24.04
N LEU A 309 11.51 35.31 -22.87
CA LEU A 309 10.90 33.99 -22.68
C LEU A 309 9.45 34.10 -22.18
N SER A 310 8.59 33.23 -22.67
CA SER A 310 7.23 33.01 -22.17
C SER A 310 7.16 31.73 -21.34
N PHE A 311 6.25 31.66 -20.39
CA PHE A 311 5.87 30.40 -19.77
C PHE A 311 5.05 29.58 -20.77
N THR A 312 5.28 28.28 -20.87
CA THR A 312 4.51 27.37 -21.72
C THR A 312 3.82 26.32 -20.85
N GLU A 313 2.52 26.13 -21.08
CA GLU A 313 1.71 25.12 -20.39
C GLU A 313 2.20 23.71 -20.69
N LYS A 314 2.34 22.87 -19.65
CA LYS A 314 2.82 21.49 -19.81
C LYS A 314 1.68 20.49 -20.01
N SER A 315 1.95 19.47 -20.82
CA SER A 315 1.18 18.22 -20.91
C SER A 315 1.93 17.08 -20.22
N SER A 316 1.23 15.99 -19.86
CA SER A 316 1.81 14.82 -19.19
C SER A 316 2.91 14.11 -19.98
N GLU A 317 2.97 14.31 -21.29
CA GLU A 317 3.90 13.65 -22.22
C GLU A 317 5.04 14.57 -22.69
N ASP A 318 5.08 15.83 -22.23
CA ASP A 318 6.07 16.80 -22.69
C ASP A 318 7.49 16.52 -22.19
N PHE A 319 7.59 15.91 -21.01
CA PHE A 319 8.85 15.65 -20.34
C PHE A 319 9.14 14.15 -20.21
N GLY A 320 10.33 13.75 -20.63
CA GLY A 320 10.87 12.41 -20.46
C GLY A 320 11.89 12.30 -19.36
N TYR A 321 12.61 11.17 -19.39
CA TYR A 321 13.62 10.80 -18.42
C TYR A 321 15.00 10.76 -19.07
N THR A 322 16.00 11.34 -18.43
CA THR A 322 17.39 11.43 -18.90
C THR A 322 18.29 10.34 -18.32
N ILE A 323 17.77 9.11 -18.19
CA ILE A 323 18.52 8.01 -17.55
C ILE A 323 19.67 7.53 -18.44
N SER A 324 20.84 7.28 -17.87
CA SER A 324 21.94 6.70 -18.64
C SER A 324 21.73 5.23 -18.98
N GLY A 325 22.33 4.75 -20.08
CA GLY A 325 22.31 3.34 -20.44
C GLY A 325 22.90 2.42 -19.37
N LYS A 326 23.94 2.88 -18.64
CA LYS A 326 24.51 2.15 -17.49
C LYS A 326 23.46 1.96 -16.40
N SER A 327 22.69 3.00 -16.09
CA SER A 327 21.63 2.93 -15.06
C SER A 327 20.47 2.04 -15.45
N LYS A 328 20.14 1.93 -16.74
CA LYS A 328 19.11 0.99 -17.21
C LYS A 328 19.42 -0.47 -16.84
N ASN A 329 20.70 -0.85 -16.74
CA ASN A 329 21.09 -2.22 -16.39
C ASN A 329 20.73 -2.62 -14.96
N HIS A 330 20.61 -1.66 -14.02
CA HIS A 330 20.28 -1.94 -12.63
C HIS A 330 18.76 -1.89 -12.34
N ILE A 331 17.92 -1.55 -13.33
CA ILE A 331 16.47 -1.43 -13.14
C ILE A 331 15.86 -2.75 -12.67
N ASN A 332 16.26 -3.88 -13.26
CA ASN A 332 15.69 -5.18 -12.88
C ASN A 332 15.92 -5.52 -11.40
N GLY A 333 17.10 -5.17 -10.86
CA GLY A 333 17.39 -5.35 -9.43
C GLY A 333 16.51 -4.47 -8.54
N LEU A 334 16.28 -3.22 -8.94
CA LEU A 334 15.36 -2.31 -8.23
C LEU A 334 13.92 -2.83 -8.25
N VAL A 335 13.49 -3.39 -9.37
CA VAL A 335 12.15 -3.96 -9.54
C VAL A 335 11.95 -5.19 -8.67
N GLU A 336 12.97 -6.04 -8.55
CA GLU A 336 12.91 -7.20 -7.66
C GLU A 336 12.80 -6.77 -6.19
N GLU A 337 13.54 -5.73 -5.78
CA GLU A 337 13.43 -5.19 -4.43
C GLU A 337 12.07 -4.50 -4.17
N ILE A 338 11.49 -3.83 -5.17
CA ILE A 338 10.09 -3.35 -5.10
C ILE A 338 9.14 -4.53 -4.90
N ASN A 339 9.27 -5.59 -5.71
CA ASN A 339 8.42 -6.76 -5.62
C ASN A 339 8.51 -7.42 -4.23
N LYS A 340 9.72 -7.54 -3.67
CA LYS A 340 9.95 -8.03 -2.31
C LYS A 340 9.31 -7.15 -1.25
N SER A 341 9.44 -5.82 -1.36
CA SER A 341 8.85 -4.87 -0.42
C SER A 341 7.32 -4.88 -0.47
N VAL A 342 6.73 -4.85 -1.67
CA VAL A 342 5.28 -4.93 -1.89
C VAL A 342 4.74 -6.28 -1.40
N TRP A 343 5.46 -7.37 -1.65
CA TRP A 343 5.12 -8.70 -1.13
C TRP A 343 5.08 -8.71 0.39
N ASN A 344 6.09 -8.16 1.06
CA ASN A 344 6.13 -8.10 2.52
C ASN A 344 4.95 -7.29 3.09
N SER A 345 4.68 -6.09 2.57
CA SER A 345 3.54 -5.28 3.03
C SER A 345 2.20 -5.97 2.76
N THR A 346 2.03 -6.61 1.60
CA THR A 346 0.82 -7.37 1.28
C THR A 346 0.66 -8.58 2.20
N SER A 347 1.76 -9.24 2.58
CA SER A 347 1.76 -10.35 3.53
C SER A 347 1.34 -9.90 4.92
N GLN A 348 1.78 -8.72 5.36
CA GLN A 348 1.36 -8.16 6.64
C GLN A 348 -0.12 -7.79 6.65
N ILE A 349 -0.62 -7.18 5.56
CA ILE A 349 -2.06 -6.93 5.37
C ILE A 349 -2.86 -8.25 5.41
N SER A 350 -2.35 -9.31 4.75
CA SER A 350 -2.97 -10.63 4.77
C SER A 350 -3.05 -11.21 6.20
N GLU A 351 -2.00 -11.04 7.00
CA GLU A 351 -1.95 -11.46 8.40
C GLU A 351 -2.91 -10.64 9.28
N GLU A 352 -3.04 -9.33 9.06
CA GLU A 352 -4.02 -8.48 9.75
C GLU A 352 -5.47 -8.94 9.46
N ILE A 353 -5.77 -9.23 8.18
CA ILE A 353 -7.06 -9.81 7.77
C ILE A 353 -7.27 -11.17 8.44
N HIS A 354 -6.24 -12.04 8.43
CA HIS A 354 -6.31 -13.36 9.06
C HIS A 354 -6.64 -13.26 10.55
N ASN A 355 -5.96 -12.38 11.29
CA ASN A 355 -6.17 -12.19 12.72
C ASN A 355 -7.56 -11.63 13.05
N TYR A 356 -8.08 -10.72 12.23
CA TYR A 356 -9.45 -10.24 12.35
C TYR A 356 -10.46 -11.41 12.25
N TYR A 357 -10.34 -12.26 11.24
CA TYR A 357 -11.24 -13.42 11.12
C TYR A 357 -11.03 -14.46 12.21
N ARG A 358 -9.80 -14.63 12.69
CA ARG A 358 -9.52 -15.50 13.84
C ARG A 358 -10.26 -15.03 15.09
N HIS A 359 -10.27 -13.73 15.35
CA HIS A 359 -11.05 -13.15 16.44
C HIS A 359 -12.55 -13.34 16.24
N LEU A 360 -13.06 -13.07 15.03
CA LEU A 360 -14.48 -13.25 14.70
C LEU A 360 -14.94 -14.71 14.90
N VAL A 361 -14.14 -15.68 14.43
CA VAL A 361 -14.41 -17.11 14.62
C VAL A 361 -14.40 -17.47 16.10
N ALA A 362 -13.43 -16.97 16.88
CA ALA A 362 -13.40 -17.20 18.32
C ALA A 362 -14.64 -16.63 19.04
N GLU A 363 -15.13 -15.45 18.64
CA GLU A 363 -16.36 -14.87 19.17
C GLU A 363 -17.58 -15.76 18.85
N ILE A 364 -17.71 -16.24 17.61
CA ILE A 364 -18.78 -17.16 17.20
C ILE A 364 -18.73 -18.44 18.04
N ARG A 365 -17.56 -19.07 18.17
CA ARG A 365 -17.40 -20.31 18.95
C ARG A 365 -17.71 -20.10 20.43
N SER A 366 -17.25 -18.98 21.00
CA SER A 366 -17.58 -18.59 22.38
C SER A 366 -19.09 -18.45 22.56
N LYS A 367 -19.79 -17.82 21.60
CA LYS A 367 -21.24 -17.68 21.64
C LYS A 367 -21.97 -19.01 21.50
N ILE A 368 -21.53 -19.89 20.60
CA ILE A 368 -22.07 -21.26 20.48
C ILE A 368 -21.94 -22.02 21.81
N ASN A 369 -20.75 -21.98 22.41
CA ASN A 369 -20.50 -22.63 23.71
C ASN A 369 -21.38 -22.06 24.82
N SER A 370 -21.67 -20.76 24.81
CA SER A 370 -22.57 -20.14 25.80
C SER A 370 -24.00 -20.69 25.74
N PHE A 371 -24.48 -21.13 24.57
CA PHE A 371 -25.81 -21.76 24.46
C PHE A 371 -25.87 -23.14 25.12
N VAL A 372 -24.73 -23.83 25.14
CA VAL A 372 -24.60 -25.16 25.73
C VAL A 372 -24.47 -25.08 27.25
N THR A 373 -23.68 -24.14 27.77
CA THR A 373 -23.32 -24.09 29.19
C THR A 373 -24.32 -23.34 30.07
N THR A 374 -25.05 -22.36 29.54
CA THR A 374 -25.93 -21.53 30.37
C THR A 374 -27.22 -22.29 30.69
N THR A 375 -27.48 -22.55 31.97
CA THR A 375 -28.71 -23.21 32.47
C THR A 375 -29.85 -22.22 32.71
N GLU A 376 -29.55 -20.93 32.81
CA GLU A 376 -30.54 -19.86 33.00
C GLU A 376 -31.06 -19.37 31.64
N SER A 377 -32.35 -18.99 31.58
CA SER A 377 -33.00 -18.44 30.39
C SER A 377 -32.47 -17.03 30.08
N THR A 378 -31.23 -16.94 29.61
CA THR A 378 -30.73 -15.69 29.04
C THR A 378 -31.38 -15.51 27.69
N ASP A 379 -31.94 -14.32 27.47
CA ASP A 379 -32.60 -13.95 26.22
C ASP A 379 -31.56 -14.04 25.09
N ILE A 380 -31.75 -15.01 24.19
CA ILE A 380 -30.80 -15.27 23.12
C ILE A 380 -30.98 -14.18 22.08
N ASP A 381 -29.99 -13.29 22.01
CA ASP A 381 -29.94 -12.30 20.95
C ASP A 381 -29.61 -12.95 19.59
N LEU A 382 -30.66 -13.40 18.91
CA LEU A 382 -30.61 -13.97 17.56
C LEU A 382 -30.06 -12.95 16.54
N SER A 383 -30.21 -11.65 16.80
CA SER A 383 -29.74 -10.61 15.89
C SER A 383 -28.21 -10.58 15.82
N LYS A 384 -27.53 -10.71 16.98
CA LYS A 384 -26.07 -10.78 17.05
C LYS A 384 -25.51 -12.03 16.37
N ALA A 385 -26.16 -13.18 16.51
CA ALA A 385 -25.75 -14.41 15.82
C ALA A 385 -25.90 -14.28 14.28
N GLY A 386 -27.01 -13.69 13.84
CA GLY A 386 -27.23 -13.34 12.44
C GLY A 386 -26.17 -12.39 11.89
N GLU A 387 -25.81 -11.35 12.64
CA GLU A 387 -24.76 -10.39 12.29
C GLU A 387 -23.38 -11.07 12.12
N LEU A 388 -22.97 -11.90 13.08
CA LEU A 388 -21.68 -12.61 13.03
C LEU A 388 -21.61 -13.57 11.83
N SER A 389 -22.69 -14.31 11.56
CA SER A 389 -22.79 -15.23 10.42
C SER A 389 -22.75 -14.47 9.09
N TYR A 390 -23.47 -13.35 9.00
CA TYR A 390 -23.44 -12.46 7.84
C TYR A 390 -22.02 -11.92 7.60
N ARG A 391 -21.33 -11.44 8.65
CA ARG A 391 -19.96 -10.94 8.56
C ARG A 391 -18.99 -12.00 8.06
N LEU A 392 -19.08 -13.24 8.55
CA LEU A 392 -18.22 -14.34 8.10
C LEU A 392 -18.50 -14.73 6.63
N LYS A 393 -19.79 -14.83 6.25
CA LYS A 393 -20.20 -15.17 4.87
C LYS A 393 -19.79 -14.08 3.87
N ASN A 394 -20.07 -12.81 4.21
CA ASN A 394 -19.65 -11.67 3.40
C ASN A 394 -18.11 -11.63 3.28
N GLY A 395 -17.42 -11.91 4.39
CA GLY A 395 -15.97 -12.04 4.44
C GLY A 395 -15.39 -13.03 3.45
N TYR A 396 -15.91 -14.24 3.46
CA TYR A 396 -15.53 -15.28 2.51
C TYR A 396 -15.74 -14.83 1.06
N ASN A 397 -16.91 -14.29 0.73
CA ASN A 397 -17.24 -13.87 -0.63
C ASN A 397 -16.30 -12.76 -1.13
N VAL A 398 -16.08 -11.72 -0.32
CA VAL A 398 -15.23 -10.60 -0.71
C VAL A 398 -13.76 -11.02 -0.85
N ILE A 399 -13.22 -11.85 0.07
CA ILE A 399 -11.82 -12.32 -0.03
C ILE A 399 -11.67 -13.28 -1.22
N SER A 400 -12.66 -14.13 -1.49
CA SER A 400 -12.65 -15.00 -2.67
C SER A 400 -12.61 -14.19 -3.96
N ASN A 401 -13.50 -13.20 -4.09
CA ASN A 401 -13.54 -12.32 -5.26
C ASN A 401 -12.22 -11.56 -5.41
N PHE A 402 -11.68 -11.02 -4.32
CA PHE A 402 -10.42 -10.31 -4.34
C PHE A 402 -9.22 -11.18 -4.73
N LYS A 403 -9.18 -12.44 -4.30
CA LYS A 403 -8.13 -13.37 -4.74
C LYS A 403 -8.14 -13.51 -6.26
N GLU A 404 -9.32 -13.64 -6.87
CA GLU A 404 -9.46 -13.68 -8.33
C GLU A 404 -9.10 -12.36 -8.97
N ASP A 405 -9.56 -11.23 -8.41
CA ASP A 405 -9.24 -9.91 -8.92
C ASP A 405 -7.73 -9.67 -8.93
N ILE A 406 -6.98 -9.97 -7.86
CA ILE A 406 -5.53 -9.73 -7.80
C ILE A 406 -4.74 -10.57 -8.81
N LYS A 407 -5.24 -11.72 -9.27
CA LYS A 407 -4.54 -12.50 -10.31
C LYS A 407 -4.25 -11.68 -11.57
N SER A 408 -5.09 -10.69 -11.85
CA SER A 408 -4.91 -9.77 -12.98
C SER A 408 -4.05 -8.53 -12.66
N SER A 409 -3.65 -8.31 -11.41
CA SER A 409 -2.83 -7.15 -11.05
C SER A 409 -1.41 -7.28 -11.57
N THR A 410 -1.03 -6.36 -12.45
CA THR A 410 0.30 -6.31 -13.06
C THR A 410 1.16 -5.17 -12.52
N THR A 411 0.61 -4.31 -11.66
CA THR A 411 1.33 -3.19 -11.04
C THR A 411 0.99 -3.03 -9.56
N PRO A 412 1.88 -2.45 -8.74
CA PRO A 412 1.57 -2.21 -7.33
C PRO A 412 0.39 -1.24 -7.12
N HIS A 413 0.15 -0.29 -8.02
CA HIS A 413 -1.02 0.60 -7.94
C HIS A 413 -2.34 -0.13 -8.20
N GLU A 414 -2.38 -1.05 -9.17
CA GLU A 414 -3.56 -1.90 -9.39
C GLU A 414 -3.85 -2.78 -8.17
N LEU A 415 -2.79 -3.34 -7.56
CA LEU A 415 -2.89 -4.07 -6.30
C LEU A 415 -3.45 -3.18 -5.19
N LEU A 416 -2.88 -1.98 -5.00
CA LEU A 416 -3.30 -1.03 -3.98
C LEU A 416 -4.78 -0.68 -4.13
N LYS A 417 -5.24 -0.36 -5.35
CA LYS A 417 -6.65 -0.05 -5.62
C LYS A 417 -7.58 -1.19 -5.18
N LYS A 418 -7.19 -2.45 -5.46
CA LYS A 418 -7.97 -3.62 -5.04
C LYS A 418 -7.94 -3.83 -3.53
N ILE A 419 -6.78 -3.60 -2.88
CA ILE A 419 -6.64 -3.63 -1.41
C ILE A 419 -7.55 -2.56 -0.78
N SER A 420 -7.54 -1.32 -1.28
CA SER A 420 -8.38 -0.24 -0.77
C SER A 420 -9.88 -0.52 -0.94
N ASN A 421 -10.29 -1.18 -2.04
CA ASN A 421 -11.66 -1.63 -2.22
C ASN A 421 -12.07 -2.66 -1.15
N ILE A 422 -11.15 -3.54 -0.74
CA ILE A 422 -11.41 -4.44 0.40
C ILE A 422 -11.52 -3.67 1.70
N ILE A 423 -10.56 -2.80 1.99
CA ILE A 423 -10.51 -2.06 3.25
C ILE A 423 -11.77 -1.21 3.41
N SER A 424 -12.34 -0.70 2.33
CA SER A 424 -13.62 0.03 2.39
C SER A 424 -14.85 -0.88 2.54
N ASN A 425 -14.80 -2.10 1.99
CA ASN A 425 -15.87 -3.08 2.15
C ASN A 425 -15.88 -3.76 3.53
N PHE A 426 -14.78 -3.64 4.28
CA PHE A 426 -14.62 -4.25 5.59
C PHE A 426 -14.32 -3.21 6.66
N ASP A 427 -14.96 -3.34 7.81
CA ASP A 427 -14.55 -2.59 9.00
C ASP A 427 -13.30 -3.22 9.66
N ILE A 428 -12.24 -3.44 8.87
CA ILE A 428 -10.95 -3.96 9.33
C ILE A 428 -9.98 -2.79 9.42
N GLN A 429 -9.42 -2.60 10.60
CA GLN A 429 -8.32 -1.66 10.80
C GLN A 429 -7.05 -2.26 10.20
N ILE A 430 -6.65 -1.76 9.03
CA ILE A 430 -5.40 -2.13 8.36
C ILE A 430 -4.35 -1.06 8.62
N SER A 431 -3.10 -1.47 8.81
CA SER A 431 -2.00 -0.53 8.99
C SER A 431 -1.81 0.38 7.77
N ASN A 432 -2.01 1.69 7.95
CA ASN A 432 -1.77 2.70 6.92
C ASN A 432 -0.32 2.69 6.43
N GLU A 433 0.64 2.26 7.25
CA GLU A 433 2.05 2.18 6.86
C GLU A 433 2.26 1.23 5.66
N ASN A 434 1.58 0.08 5.67
CA ASN A 434 1.69 -0.89 4.59
C ASN A 434 1.05 -0.39 3.29
N VAL A 435 -0.09 0.29 3.41
CA VAL A 435 -0.79 0.92 2.27
C VAL A 435 0.09 2.00 1.63
N LEU A 436 0.66 2.90 2.45
CA LEU A 436 1.57 3.95 2.00
C LEU A 436 2.87 3.39 1.41
N ASN A 437 3.41 2.30 1.97
CA ASN A 437 4.57 1.65 1.40
C ASN A 437 4.26 1.11 -0.01
N ILE A 438 3.15 0.38 -0.19
CA ILE A 438 2.75 -0.13 -1.52
C ILE A 438 2.54 1.03 -2.51
N GLU A 439 1.91 2.13 -2.08
CA GLU A 439 1.74 3.32 -2.91
C GLU A 439 3.08 3.92 -3.37
N SER A 440 3.99 4.16 -2.43
CA SER A 440 5.32 4.71 -2.73
C SER A 440 6.11 3.80 -3.68
N LYS A 441 6.04 2.49 -3.48
CA LYS A 441 6.69 1.49 -4.35
C LYS A 441 6.01 1.41 -5.71
N GLY A 442 4.71 1.62 -5.80
CA GLY A 442 3.98 1.76 -7.06
C GLY A 442 4.48 2.94 -7.89
N ASN A 443 4.69 4.10 -7.25
CA ASN A 443 5.22 5.29 -7.93
C ASN A 443 6.60 5.01 -8.52
N TYR A 444 7.49 4.37 -7.75
CA TYR A 444 8.80 3.98 -8.24
C TYR A 444 8.74 2.90 -9.33
N PHE A 445 7.83 1.93 -9.22
CA PHE A 445 7.65 0.88 -10.22
C PHE A 445 7.21 1.47 -11.56
N THR A 446 6.23 2.38 -11.55
CA THR A 446 5.74 3.06 -12.75
C THR A 446 6.86 3.86 -13.42
N PHE A 447 7.63 4.61 -12.62
CA PHE A 447 8.83 5.30 -13.10
C PHE A 447 9.82 4.34 -13.78
N LEU A 448 10.19 3.25 -13.10
CA LEU A 448 11.15 2.25 -13.60
C LEU A 448 10.65 1.55 -14.87
N GLN A 449 9.35 1.34 -14.98
CA GLN A 449 8.74 0.77 -16.18
C GLN A 449 8.90 1.70 -17.38
N VAL A 450 8.63 3.00 -17.20
CA VAL A 450 8.82 3.99 -18.27
C VAL A 450 10.29 4.12 -18.66
N VAL A 451 11.22 4.19 -17.69
CA VAL A 451 12.64 4.38 -18.02
C VAL A 451 13.35 3.15 -18.58
N SER A 452 12.80 1.95 -18.38
CA SER A 452 13.36 0.71 -18.92
C SER A 452 12.93 0.41 -20.35
N ASP A 453 11.91 1.11 -20.86
CA ASP A 453 11.25 0.83 -22.14
C ASP A 453 10.74 -0.63 -22.23
N LYS A 454 10.49 -1.28 -21.08
CA LYS A 454 10.10 -2.69 -20.97
C LYS A 454 8.91 -2.84 -20.04
N LYS A 455 8.04 -3.81 -20.36
CA LYS A 455 7.03 -4.27 -19.41
C LYS A 455 7.72 -5.06 -18.30
N LEU A 456 7.73 -4.50 -17.10
CA LEU A 456 8.33 -5.13 -15.93
C LEU A 456 7.39 -6.20 -15.36
N SER A 457 7.95 -7.28 -14.82
CA SER A 457 7.18 -8.36 -14.20
C SER A 457 6.95 -8.12 -12.71
N THR A 458 5.77 -8.50 -12.24
CA THR A 458 5.40 -8.51 -10.82
C THR A 458 5.31 -9.95 -10.31
N ARG A 459 5.40 -10.11 -8.99
CA ARG A 459 5.16 -11.40 -8.33
C ARG A 459 3.66 -11.71 -8.27
N PRO A 460 3.27 -13.00 -8.20
CA PRO A 460 1.87 -13.41 -8.07
C PRO A 460 1.32 -13.13 -6.66
N TRP A 461 1.04 -11.87 -6.33
CA TRP A 461 0.63 -11.46 -4.97
C TRP A 461 -0.64 -12.15 -4.44
N HIS A 462 -1.48 -12.68 -5.33
CA HIS A 462 -2.70 -13.42 -4.95
C HIS A 462 -2.40 -14.69 -4.11
N GLU A 463 -1.18 -15.23 -4.19
CA GLU A 463 -0.77 -16.39 -3.39
C GLU A 463 -0.79 -16.10 -1.88
N LEU A 464 -0.49 -14.87 -1.48
CA LEU A 464 -0.43 -14.42 -0.08
C LEU A 464 -1.78 -14.52 0.66
N LEU A 465 -2.89 -14.57 -0.08
CA LEU A 465 -4.23 -14.67 0.47
C LEU A 465 -4.71 -16.11 0.60
N SER A 466 -3.94 -17.08 0.10
CA SER A 466 -4.33 -18.48 0.14
C SER A 466 -4.44 -18.99 1.58
N GLY A 467 -3.56 -18.55 2.48
CA GLY A 467 -3.63 -18.90 3.90
C GLY A 467 -4.92 -18.40 4.57
N VAL A 468 -5.33 -17.16 4.27
CA VAL A 468 -6.60 -16.59 4.77
C VAL A 468 -7.79 -17.39 4.24
N MET A 469 -7.80 -17.71 2.95
CA MET A 469 -8.89 -18.47 2.34
C MET A 469 -9.00 -19.89 2.91
N THR A 470 -7.89 -20.60 3.04
CA THR A 470 -7.86 -21.93 3.68
C THR A 470 -8.42 -21.85 5.09
N TYR A 471 -7.96 -20.87 5.89
CA TYR A 471 -8.45 -20.67 7.24
C TYR A 471 -9.96 -20.41 7.31
N LEU A 472 -10.52 -19.59 6.41
CA LEU A 472 -11.95 -19.32 6.37
C LEU A 472 -12.77 -20.56 6.02
N VAL A 473 -12.30 -21.37 5.07
CA VAL A 473 -12.95 -22.64 4.69
C VAL A 473 -12.93 -23.62 5.88
N GLU A 474 -11.78 -23.79 6.52
CA GLU A 474 -11.64 -24.65 7.70
C GLU A 474 -12.46 -24.15 8.87
N SER A 475 -12.47 -22.84 9.13
CA SER A 475 -13.23 -22.24 10.21
C SER A 475 -14.73 -22.41 10.01
N ARG A 476 -15.22 -22.30 8.77
CA ARG A 476 -16.62 -22.60 8.44
C ARG A 476 -16.98 -24.04 8.77
N ARG A 477 -16.12 -25.01 8.43
CA ARG A 477 -16.31 -26.42 8.77
C ARG A 477 -16.34 -26.62 10.28
N ASN A 478 -15.35 -26.08 10.99
CA ASN A 478 -15.25 -26.21 12.45
C ASN A 478 -16.45 -25.57 13.18
N ILE A 479 -16.92 -24.40 12.73
CA ILE A 479 -18.12 -23.75 13.28
C ILE A 479 -19.36 -24.63 13.07
N LEU A 480 -19.49 -25.28 11.91
CA LEU A 480 -20.62 -26.19 11.65
C LEU A 480 -20.59 -27.41 12.60
N GLU A 481 -19.42 -27.99 12.82
CA GLU A 481 -19.22 -29.08 13.78
C GLU A 481 -19.56 -28.63 15.22
N ASP A 482 -19.12 -27.45 15.64
CA ASP A 482 -19.47 -26.88 16.95
C ASP A 482 -20.99 -26.65 17.08
N ILE A 483 -21.66 -26.21 16.02
CA ILE A 483 -23.13 -26.05 16.00
C ILE A 483 -23.82 -27.41 16.18
N GLN A 484 -23.39 -28.44 15.46
CA GLN A 484 -23.97 -29.78 15.54
C GLN A 484 -23.80 -30.37 16.96
N ASP A 485 -22.60 -30.25 17.53
CA ASP A 485 -22.33 -30.65 18.92
C ASP A 485 -23.21 -29.88 19.91
N ALA A 486 -23.35 -28.56 19.73
CA ALA A 486 -24.21 -27.75 20.58
C ALA A 486 -25.69 -28.17 20.49
N VAL A 487 -26.20 -28.43 19.28
CA VAL A 487 -27.57 -28.92 19.07
C VAL A 487 -27.80 -30.24 19.79
N GLU A 488 -26.89 -31.19 19.68
CA GLU A 488 -27.01 -32.50 20.33
C GLU A 488 -26.96 -32.38 21.86
N LYS A 489 -26.10 -31.51 22.41
CA LYS A 489 -26.07 -31.24 23.85
C LYS A 489 -27.34 -30.58 24.37
N ILE A 490 -27.89 -29.61 23.62
CA ILE A 490 -29.16 -28.96 23.97
C ILE A 490 -30.31 -29.97 23.94
N LYS A 491 -30.38 -30.80 22.90
CA LYS A 491 -31.37 -31.88 22.79
C LYS A 491 -31.30 -32.84 23.98
N ASN A 492 -30.11 -33.30 24.34
CA ASN A 492 -29.92 -34.19 25.48
C ASN A 492 -30.32 -33.53 26.81
N ARG A 493 -30.04 -32.22 26.98
CA ARG A 493 -30.51 -31.46 28.15
C ARG A 493 -32.03 -31.36 28.20
N ILE A 494 -32.69 -31.05 27.08
CA ILE A 494 -34.16 -30.99 26.99
C ILE A 494 -34.76 -32.36 27.34
N ILE A 495 -34.24 -33.45 26.78
CA ILE A 495 -34.70 -34.81 27.08
C ILE A 495 -34.54 -35.13 28.57
N SER A 496 -33.38 -34.78 29.16
CA SER A 496 -33.15 -34.95 30.60
C SER A 496 -34.17 -34.17 31.42
N CYS A 497 -34.36 -32.86 31.16
CA CYS A 497 -35.32 -32.04 31.89
C CYS A 497 -36.75 -32.56 31.77
N ILE A 498 -37.17 -33.01 30.58
CA ILE A 498 -38.49 -33.62 30.37
C ILE A 498 -38.62 -34.93 31.16
N THR A 499 -37.56 -35.74 31.20
CA THR A 499 -37.54 -37.02 31.93
C THR A 499 -37.59 -36.78 33.44
N ASP A 500 -36.86 -35.79 33.94
CA ASP A 500 -36.85 -35.39 35.35
C ASP A 500 -38.21 -34.85 35.76
N LEU A 501 -38.80 -33.95 34.95
CA LEU A 501 -40.14 -33.43 35.17
C LEU A 501 -41.20 -34.54 35.15
N ALA A 502 -41.13 -35.46 34.18
CA ALA A 502 -42.03 -36.60 34.10
C ALA A 502 -41.90 -37.51 35.33
N THR A 503 -40.68 -37.70 35.84
CA THR A 503 -40.40 -38.46 37.05
C THR A 503 -40.95 -37.77 38.30
N GLU A 504 -40.77 -36.45 38.41
CA GLU A 504 -41.30 -35.65 39.52
C GLU A 504 -42.83 -35.66 39.53
N ILE A 505 -43.46 -35.46 38.36
CA ILE A 505 -44.90 -35.58 38.16
C ILE A 505 -45.37 -36.97 38.60
N LYS A 506 -44.76 -38.04 38.08
CA LYS A 506 -45.11 -39.42 38.44
C LYS A 506 -44.97 -39.68 39.94
N ALA A 507 -43.91 -39.18 40.57
CA ALA A 507 -43.67 -39.33 42.00
C ALA A 507 -44.67 -38.53 42.84
N HIS A 508 -45.05 -37.33 42.39
CA HIS A 508 -46.10 -36.51 43.01
C HIS A 508 -47.43 -37.27 42.99
N TYR A 509 -47.82 -37.82 41.83
CA TYR A 509 -49.07 -38.56 41.69
C TYR A 509 -49.09 -39.87 42.46
N THR A 510 -48.01 -40.63 42.43
CA THR A 510 -47.89 -41.87 43.23
C THR A 510 -48.08 -41.57 44.72
N ARG A 511 -47.51 -40.46 45.22
CA ARG A 511 -47.72 -40.01 46.60
C ARG A 511 -49.19 -39.64 46.87
N LYS A 512 -49.83 -38.90 45.95
CA LYS A 512 -51.26 -38.55 46.06
C LYS A 512 -52.15 -39.80 46.06
N MET A 513 -51.95 -40.74 45.14
CA MET A 513 -52.69 -42.01 45.07
C MET A 513 -52.56 -42.83 46.37
N LYS A 514 -51.36 -42.94 46.94
CA LYS A 514 -51.18 -43.62 48.23
C LYS A 514 -51.92 -42.91 49.38
N GLN A 515 -51.94 -41.57 49.40
CA GLN A 515 -52.71 -40.82 50.39
C GLN A 515 -54.21 -41.12 50.29
N LEU A 516 -54.72 -41.33 49.07
CA LEU A 516 -56.12 -41.70 48.83
C LEU A 516 -56.45 -43.11 49.26
N GLU A 517 -55.59 -44.08 48.96
CA GLU A 517 -55.79 -45.46 49.42
C GLU A 517 -55.93 -45.49 50.95
N ILE A 518 -55.12 -44.70 51.67
CA ILE A 518 -55.22 -44.54 53.12
C ILE A 518 -56.56 -43.88 53.51
N GLN A 519 -57.00 -42.82 52.84
CA GLN A 519 -58.31 -42.19 53.10
C GLN A 519 -59.47 -43.16 52.85
N ILE A 520 -59.44 -43.94 51.77
CA ILE A 520 -60.45 -44.95 51.44
C ILE A 520 -60.48 -46.05 52.50
N LEU A 521 -59.32 -46.51 52.97
CA LEU A 521 -59.24 -47.50 54.05
C LEU A 521 -59.86 -46.97 55.34
N LYS A 522 -59.61 -45.70 55.71
CA LYS A 522 -60.26 -45.05 56.86
C LYS A 522 -61.78 -44.99 56.69
N ILE A 523 -62.27 -44.65 55.49
CA ILE A 523 -63.71 -44.65 55.19
C ILE A 523 -64.30 -46.05 55.35
N LYS A 524 -63.64 -47.08 54.79
CA LYS A 524 -64.08 -48.47 54.93
C LYS A 524 -64.13 -48.91 56.40
N GLU A 525 -63.14 -48.54 57.20
CA GLU A 525 -63.12 -48.80 58.64
C GLU A 525 -64.28 -48.12 59.37
N ILE A 526 -64.55 -46.83 59.07
CA ILE A 526 -65.70 -46.10 59.62
C ILE A 526 -67.00 -46.83 59.25
N ILE A 527 -67.20 -47.16 57.97
CA ILE A 527 -68.40 -47.88 57.50
C ILE A 527 -68.53 -49.23 58.22
N LEU A 528 -67.45 -50.01 58.31
CA LEU A 528 -67.45 -51.31 58.95
C LEU A 528 -67.80 -51.20 60.44
N ASN A 529 -67.19 -50.26 61.15
CA ASN A 529 -67.47 -49.98 62.55
C ASN A 529 -68.93 -49.57 62.73
N THR A 530 -69.47 -48.70 61.88
CA THR A 530 -70.88 -48.33 62.01
C THR A 530 -71.84 -49.47 61.67
N CYS A 531 -71.53 -50.29 60.66
CA CYS A 531 -72.30 -51.51 60.38
C CYS A 531 -72.29 -52.47 61.57
N VAL A 532 -71.14 -52.64 62.25
CA VAL A 532 -71.03 -53.47 63.46
C VAL A 532 -71.83 -52.88 64.62
N SER A 533 -71.79 -51.57 64.84
CA SER A 533 -72.61 -50.88 65.85
C SER A 533 -74.10 -50.98 65.56
N SER A 534 -74.49 -50.93 64.28
CA SER A 534 -75.87 -51.12 63.83
C SER A 534 -76.41 -52.51 64.13
N VAL A 535 -75.59 -53.55 64.02
CA VAL A 535 -75.99 -54.93 64.33
C VAL A 535 -76.10 -55.17 65.84
N LYS A 536 -75.37 -54.39 66.66
CA LYS A 536 -75.43 -54.46 68.13
C LYS A 536 -76.57 -53.63 68.76
N GLY A 537 -77.33 -52.87 67.98
CA GLY A 537 -78.46 -52.07 68.48
C GLY A 537 -78.06 -50.76 69.17
N GLU A 538 -76.79 -50.35 69.06
CA GLU A 538 -76.26 -49.08 69.61
C GLU A 538 -76.04 -48.06 68.47
N LEU A 539 -77.09 -47.78 67.71
CA LEU A 539 -77.06 -46.76 66.67
C LEU A 539 -77.47 -45.42 67.26
N ASP A 540 -76.50 -44.62 67.69
CA ASP A 540 -76.70 -43.19 67.85
C ASP A 540 -76.66 -42.54 66.45
N ILE A 541 -77.85 -42.35 65.88
CA ILE A 541 -78.09 -41.81 64.54
C ILE A 541 -77.73 -40.30 64.47
N GLY A 542 -77.28 -39.68 65.57
CA GLY A 542 -76.94 -38.26 65.64
C GLY A 542 -75.53 -37.86 65.16
N SER A 543 -74.62 -38.80 64.92
CA SER A 543 -73.23 -38.44 64.57
C SER A 543 -73.08 -38.15 63.07
N MET A 544 -72.89 -36.89 62.67
CA MET A 544 -72.53 -36.50 61.29
C MET A 544 -71.12 -36.94 60.85
N ALA A 545 -70.45 -37.85 61.56
CA ALA A 545 -69.05 -38.21 61.32
C ALA A 545 -68.75 -38.79 59.92
N TRP A 546 -69.75 -39.31 59.20
CA TRP A 546 -69.65 -39.78 57.80
C TRP A 546 -69.75 -38.69 56.75
N VAL A 547 -70.26 -37.49 57.08
CA VAL A 547 -70.40 -36.40 56.11
C VAL A 547 -69.03 -35.85 55.73
N TYR A 548 -68.12 -35.75 56.69
CA TYR A 548 -66.78 -35.19 56.47
C TYR A 548 -65.92 -36.04 55.51
N PRO A 549 -65.82 -37.38 55.64
CA PRO A 549 -65.10 -38.20 54.67
C PRO A 549 -65.72 -38.22 53.27
N ILE A 550 -67.05 -38.10 53.15
CA ILE A 550 -67.73 -37.99 51.85
C ILE A 550 -67.46 -36.63 51.21
N GLN A 551 -67.43 -35.55 51.98
CA GLN A 551 -67.04 -34.22 51.49
C GLN A 551 -65.58 -34.20 51.02
N GLU A 552 -64.65 -34.82 51.75
CA GLU A 552 -63.26 -34.96 51.30
C GLU A 552 -63.16 -35.79 50.00
N LEU A 553 -63.90 -36.89 49.89
CA LEU A 553 -63.94 -37.70 48.66
C LEU A 553 -64.50 -36.90 47.48
N THR A 554 -65.56 -36.12 47.70
CA THR A 554 -66.20 -35.30 46.66
C THR A 554 -65.27 -34.17 46.20
N HIS A 555 -64.59 -33.50 47.14
CA HIS A 555 -63.57 -32.50 46.81
C HIS A 555 -62.41 -33.09 46.03
N TYR A 556 -62.01 -34.33 46.34
CA TYR A 556 -60.96 -35.02 45.62
C TYR A 556 -61.36 -35.44 44.19
N ILE A 557 -62.56 -35.98 43.99
CA ILE A 557 -63.08 -36.30 42.66
C ILE A 557 -63.08 -35.03 41.79
N TYR A 558 -63.49 -33.90 42.36
CA TYR A 558 -63.48 -32.61 41.69
C TYR A 558 -62.07 -32.12 41.30
N GLU A 559 -61.07 -32.24 42.19
CA GLU A 559 -59.68 -31.88 41.85
C GLU A 559 -59.04 -32.86 40.83
N SER A 560 -59.47 -34.12 40.83
CA SER A 560 -59.01 -35.12 39.85
C SER A 560 -59.57 -34.86 38.45
N GLU A 561 -60.83 -34.44 38.36
CA GLU A 561 -61.48 -34.02 37.12
C GLU A 561 -60.74 -32.82 36.49
N LYS A 562 -60.42 -31.78 37.27
CA LYS A 562 -59.63 -30.64 36.78
C LYS A 562 -58.28 -31.05 36.20
N TRP A 563 -57.65 -32.07 36.78
CA TRP A 563 -56.36 -32.55 36.31
C TRP A 563 -56.46 -33.39 35.05
N TYR A 564 -57.52 -34.18 34.92
CA TYR A 564 -57.83 -34.87 33.67
C TYR A 564 -58.06 -33.86 32.54
N ILE A 565 -58.79 -32.78 32.82
CA ILE A 565 -58.98 -31.66 31.89
C ILE A 565 -57.63 -30.99 31.53
N PHE A 566 -56.74 -30.79 32.49
CA PHE A 566 -55.40 -30.23 32.22
C PHE A 566 -54.54 -31.17 31.36
N LEU A 567 -54.51 -32.47 31.65
CA LEU A 567 -53.77 -33.46 30.86
C LEU A 567 -54.31 -33.58 29.44
N ASP A 568 -55.64 -33.58 29.30
CA ASP A 568 -56.30 -33.61 28.01
C ASP A 568 -56.00 -32.32 27.22
N ALA A 569 -56.07 -31.14 27.86
CA ALA A 569 -55.69 -29.88 27.24
C ALA A 569 -54.20 -29.84 26.83
N LEU A 570 -53.31 -30.36 27.67
CA LEU A 570 -51.87 -30.44 27.40
C LEU A 570 -51.58 -31.40 26.24
N TYR A 571 -52.24 -32.57 26.23
CA TYR A 571 -52.17 -33.53 25.14
C TYR A 571 -52.67 -32.92 23.82
N ASN A 572 -53.86 -32.31 23.83
CA ASN A 572 -54.44 -31.65 22.67
C ASN A 572 -53.51 -30.55 22.15
N LYS A 573 -52.92 -29.74 23.04
CA LYS A 573 -51.97 -28.69 22.66
C LYS A 573 -50.68 -29.25 22.06
N PHE A 574 -50.15 -30.35 22.59
CA PHE A 574 -48.98 -31.01 21.98
C PHE A 574 -49.31 -31.65 20.63
N SER A 575 -50.56 -32.10 20.44
CA SER A 575 -51.07 -32.68 19.20
C SER A 575 -51.23 -31.66 18.07
N GLU A 576 -51.30 -30.36 18.39
CA GLU A 576 -51.35 -29.26 17.41
C GLU A 576 -50.02 -29.00 16.71
N TYR A 577 -48.87 -29.39 17.30
CA TYR A 577 -47.56 -29.22 16.65
C TYR A 577 -47.44 -30.21 15.48
N GLU A 578 -47.15 -29.70 14.27
CA GLU A 578 -47.09 -30.52 13.04
C GLU A 578 -46.13 -31.72 13.13
N VAL A 579 -45.04 -31.61 13.91
CA VAL A 579 -44.09 -32.69 14.16
C VAL A 579 -44.74 -33.90 14.86
N GLN A 580 -45.75 -33.68 15.71
CA GLN A 580 -46.52 -34.75 16.35
C GLN A 580 -47.64 -35.25 15.43
N ARG A 581 -48.25 -34.36 14.64
CA ARG A 581 -49.34 -34.70 13.71
C ARG A 581 -48.87 -35.53 12.51
N ASP A 582 -47.62 -35.33 12.09
CA ASP A 582 -47.05 -35.96 10.89
C ASP A 582 -45.61 -36.42 11.15
N LYS A 583 -45.44 -37.33 12.13
CA LYS A 583 -44.12 -37.86 12.55
C LYS A 583 -43.30 -38.44 11.38
N ASN A 584 -43.97 -38.93 10.34
CA ASN A 584 -43.34 -39.47 9.13
C ASN A 584 -42.82 -38.39 8.18
N LYS A 585 -43.28 -37.14 8.31
CA LYS A 585 -42.83 -36.00 7.49
C LYS A 585 -41.55 -35.34 8.04
N TYR A 586 -41.23 -35.55 9.32
CA TYR A 586 -40.18 -34.81 10.04
C TYR A 586 -39.08 -35.73 10.64
N ASN A 587 -38.96 -36.98 10.18
CA ASN A 587 -37.95 -37.93 10.65
C ASN A 587 -36.64 -37.79 9.85
N VAL A 588 -35.62 -37.17 10.44
CA VAL A 588 -34.37 -36.81 9.75
C VAL A 588 -33.20 -37.68 10.23
N GLU A 589 -32.88 -38.74 9.48
CA GLU A 589 -31.64 -39.51 9.66
C GLU A 589 -30.46 -38.92 8.84
N ASN A 590 -30.75 -38.13 7.79
CA ASN A 590 -29.73 -37.46 6.98
C ASN A 590 -29.92 -35.92 6.97
N LEU A 591 -28.97 -35.21 7.59
CA LEU A 591 -29.00 -33.76 7.77
C LEU A 591 -28.90 -32.95 6.45
N GLU A 592 -28.43 -33.57 5.37
CA GLU A 592 -28.28 -32.91 4.05
C GLU A 592 -29.62 -32.68 3.33
N ASP A 593 -30.69 -33.39 3.72
CA ASP A 593 -32.01 -33.26 3.11
C ASP A 593 -32.90 -32.21 3.81
N TRP A 594 -32.34 -31.46 4.77
CA TRP A 594 -33.08 -30.47 5.54
C TRP A 594 -33.32 -29.18 4.75
N GLY A 595 -34.60 -28.86 4.50
CA GLY A 595 -35.02 -27.64 3.79
C GLY A 595 -35.13 -27.77 2.26
N ILE A 596 -35.17 -29.00 1.74
CA ILE A 596 -35.40 -29.26 0.31
C ILE A 596 -36.84 -29.75 0.12
N ASP A 597 -37.66 -28.96 -0.55
CA ASP A 597 -39.03 -29.34 -0.91
C ASP A 597 -38.99 -30.58 -1.84
N GLU A 598 -39.91 -31.53 -1.60
CA GLU A 598 -40.18 -32.76 -2.40
C GLU A 598 -39.44 -34.07 -2.03
N LYS A 599 -38.55 -34.10 -1.03
CA LYS A 599 -37.96 -35.38 -0.58
C LYS A 599 -38.74 -36.03 0.58
N PRO A 600 -39.14 -37.31 0.50
CA PRO A 600 -39.80 -38.03 1.58
C PRO A 600 -38.86 -38.29 2.76
N GLN A 601 -39.32 -37.98 3.98
CA GLN A 601 -38.52 -38.09 5.22
C GLN A 601 -38.71 -39.45 5.92
N GLY A 602 -38.25 -40.52 5.27
CA GLY A 602 -38.06 -41.84 5.89
C GLY A 602 -38.75 -42.99 5.16
N ASP A 603 -38.07 -44.14 5.10
CA ASP A 603 -38.62 -45.42 4.63
C ASP A 603 -39.10 -46.26 5.82
N SER A 604 -40.26 -46.86 5.65
CA SER A 604 -40.88 -47.76 6.62
C SER A 604 -40.15 -49.10 6.63
N ASN A 605 -39.41 -49.44 7.70
CA ASN A 605 -39.26 -50.82 8.22
C ASN A 605 -38.18 -50.91 9.31
N ASN A 606 -38.46 -50.38 10.51
CA ASN A 606 -38.11 -50.98 11.82
C ASN A 606 -38.38 -49.97 12.95
N CYS A 607 -39.63 -49.91 13.42
CA CYS A 607 -39.87 -49.53 14.81
C CYS A 607 -40.52 -50.72 15.49
N ARG A 608 -39.78 -51.33 16.43
CA ARG A 608 -40.35 -52.24 17.41
C ARG A 608 -41.41 -51.47 18.21
N TYR A 609 -42.59 -52.07 18.25
CA TYR A 609 -43.75 -51.72 19.07
C TYR A 609 -43.34 -51.25 20.48
N ILE A 610 -43.64 -50.01 20.83
CA ILE A 610 -43.76 -49.57 22.23
C ILE A 610 -45.27 -49.57 22.53
N PRO A 611 -45.78 -50.33 23.52
CA PRO A 611 -47.21 -50.35 23.81
C PRO A 611 -47.69 -48.99 24.32
N PRO A 612 -48.97 -48.64 24.11
CA PRO A 612 -49.56 -47.47 24.73
C PRO A 612 -49.55 -47.65 26.26
N ILE A 613 -49.05 -46.64 26.96
CA ILE A 613 -48.94 -46.65 28.44
C ILE A 613 -50.28 -46.25 29.11
N PHE A 614 -51.33 -45.92 28.35
CA PHE A 614 -52.65 -45.64 28.91
C PHE A 614 -53.76 -46.15 27.99
N GLU A 615 -54.21 -47.37 28.29
CA GLU A 615 -55.61 -47.82 28.17
C GLU A 615 -56.02 -48.45 29.51
#